data_AF-A0A355S0D8-F1
#
_entry.id   AF-A0A355S0D8-F1
#
_cell.length_a   1.000
_cell.length_b   1.000
_cell.length_c   1.000
_cell.angle_alpha   90.00
_cell.angle_beta   90.00
_cell.angle_gamma   90.00
#
_symmetry.space_group_name_H-M   'P 1'
#
loop_
_entity.id
_entity.type
_entity.pdbx_description
1 polymer ?
#
loop_
_entity_poly.entity_id
_entity_poly.type
_entity_poly.pdbx_seq_one_letter_code
_entity_poly.pdbx_strand_id
1 'polypeptide(L)'
;MEKKEFIEQMGRALEAVRSKKPLIHHITNYVTVNDCANATLAIGASPIMADDIGEVEAITSISSALVLNIGTLNGRTIESMLVAGKKANEMNIPVVFDPVGAGASDLRNKTTQSILNEVKISVLRGNMSEIRFIAGLDAATKGVDASESDLEGGLKIGCRVAETISKN
;
A
#
# COMPACT_ATOMS: atom_id res chain seq x y z
N MET A 1 22.04 -10.28 9.36
CA MET A 1 21.22 -11.49 9.44
C MET A 1 21.78 -12.51 8.47
N GLU A 2 22.06 -13.73 8.93
CA GLU A 2 22.53 -14.79 8.04
C GLU A 2 21.39 -15.28 7.13
N LYS A 3 21.72 -15.73 5.91
CA LYS A 3 20.73 -16.17 4.91
C LYS A 3 19.75 -17.22 5.46
N LYS A 4 20.25 -18.15 6.28
CA LYS A 4 19.46 -19.23 6.89
C LYS A 4 18.41 -18.66 7.85
N GLU A 5 18.82 -17.77 8.74
CA GLU A 5 17.94 -17.14 9.72
C GLU A 5 16.79 -16.37 9.04
N PHE A 6 17.07 -15.68 7.93
CA PHE A 6 16.05 -14.97 7.16
C PHE A 6 15.00 -15.91 6.56
N ILE A 7 15.44 -17.02 5.94
CA ILE A 7 14.53 -18.01 5.35
C ILE A 7 13.62 -18.61 6.43
N GLU A 8 14.18 -18.92 7.62
CA GLU A 8 13.40 -19.43 8.74
C GLU A 8 12.38 -18.40 9.26
N GLN A 9 12.76 -17.12 9.32
CA GLN A 9 11.81 -16.04 9.66
C GLN A 9 10.66 -15.93 8.65
N MET A 10 10.95 -16.04 7.35
CA MET A 10 9.91 -16.05 6.31
C MET A 10 8.96 -17.24 6.46
N GLY A 11 9.50 -18.43 6.74
CA GLY A 11 8.70 -19.63 7.01
C GLY A 11 7.74 -19.43 8.17
N ARG A 12 8.24 -18.90 9.30
CA ARG A 12 7.42 -18.58 10.47
C ARG A 12 6.33 -17.54 10.18
N ALA A 13 6.64 -16.51 9.37
CA ALA A 13 5.65 -15.52 8.98
C ALA A 13 4.52 -16.13 8.14
N LEU A 14 4.87 -17.00 7.19
CA LEU A 14 3.88 -17.71 6.37
C LEU A 14 2.99 -18.65 7.21
N GLU A 15 3.58 -19.39 8.16
CA GLU A 15 2.83 -20.21 9.11
C GLU A 15 1.88 -19.37 9.96
N ALA A 16 2.32 -18.21 10.44
CA ALA A 16 1.48 -17.31 11.21
C ALA A 16 0.28 -16.79 10.40
N VAL A 17 0.46 -16.47 9.12
CA VAL A 17 -0.65 -16.07 8.23
C VAL A 17 -1.66 -17.21 8.10
N ARG A 18 -1.21 -18.42 7.78
CA ARG A 18 -2.08 -19.60 7.59
C ARG A 18 -2.80 -20.02 8.87
N SER A 19 -2.16 -19.86 10.02
CA SER A 19 -2.73 -20.17 11.33
C SER A 19 -3.78 -19.14 11.75
N LYS A 20 -3.47 -17.85 11.65
CA LYS A 20 -4.35 -16.76 12.08
C LYS A 20 -5.48 -16.45 11.10
N LYS A 21 -5.28 -16.76 9.81
CA LYS A 21 -6.21 -16.44 8.71
C LYS A 21 -6.70 -14.98 8.74
N PRO A 22 -5.78 -13.99 8.76
CA PRO A 22 -6.14 -12.60 8.96
C PRO A 22 -7.12 -12.10 7.90
N LEU A 23 -8.06 -11.23 8.30
CA LEU A 23 -8.94 -10.51 7.39
C LEU A 23 -8.19 -9.31 6.81
N ILE A 24 -8.07 -9.23 5.49
CA ILE A 24 -7.35 -8.16 4.79
C ILE A 24 -8.36 -7.31 4.03
N HIS A 25 -8.50 -6.05 4.44
CA HIS A 25 -9.35 -5.09 3.75
C HIS A 25 -8.61 -4.50 2.56
N HIS A 26 -9.13 -4.72 1.35
CA HIS A 26 -8.60 -4.16 0.13
C HIS A 26 -9.51 -3.04 -0.40
N ILE A 27 -8.99 -1.82 -0.47
CA ILE A 27 -9.51 -0.76 -1.31
C ILE A 27 -8.55 -0.63 -2.50
N THR A 28 -8.81 -1.42 -3.53
CA THR A 28 -7.89 -1.62 -4.66
C THR A 28 -8.51 -1.26 -6.00
N ASN A 29 -7.71 -1.33 -7.05
CA ASN A 29 -8.13 -1.04 -8.41
C ASN A 29 -8.95 -2.20 -9.02
N TYR A 30 -9.86 -1.87 -9.94
CA TYR A 30 -10.75 -2.86 -10.57
C TYR A 30 -10.02 -3.81 -11.54
N VAL A 31 -8.78 -3.49 -11.97
CA VAL A 31 -8.02 -4.35 -12.88
C VAL A 31 -7.47 -5.58 -12.14
N THR A 32 -7.03 -5.39 -10.90
CA THR A 32 -6.37 -6.46 -10.12
C THR A 32 -7.20 -6.96 -8.94
N VAL A 33 -8.45 -6.51 -8.78
CA VAL A 33 -9.28 -6.83 -7.60
C VAL A 33 -9.45 -8.35 -7.40
N ASN A 34 -9.67 -9.10 -8.48
CA ASN A 34 -9.81 -10.56 -8.42
C ASN A 34 -8.48 -11.25 -8.08
N ASP A 35 -7.38 -10.78 -8.68
CA ASP A 35 -6.05 -11.32 -8.42
C ASP A 35 -5.61 -11.08 -6.97
N CYS A 36 -5.87 -9.88 -6.43
CA CYS A 36 -5.64 -9.59 -5.02
C CYS A 36 -6.46 -10.52 -4.11
N ALA A 37 -7.72 -10.78 -4.45
CA ALA A 37 -8.56 -11.74 -3.71
C ALA A 37 -7.93 -13.13 -3.69
N ASN A 38 -7.62 -13.65 -4.87
CA ASN A 38 -7.12 -15.01 -5.05
C ASN A 38 -5.73 -15.18 -4.45
N ALA A 39 -4.85 -14.19 -4.56
CA ALA A 39 -3.53 -14.22 -3.93
C ALA A 39 -3.64 -14.25 -2.39
N THR A 40 -4.51 -13.41 -1.82
CA THR A 40 -4.77 -13.39 -0.37
C THR A 40 -5.35 -14.73 0.12
N LEU A 41 -6.28 -15.33 -0.64
CA LEU A 41 -6.80 -16.67 -0.33
C LEU A 41 -5.70 -17.74 -0.44
N ALA A 42 -4.91 -17.72 -1.51
CA ALA A 42 -3.87 -18.71 -1.77
C ALA A 42 -2.78 -18.74 -0.69
N ILE A 43 -2.46 -17.59 -0.09
CA ILE A 43 -1.48 -17.53 1.01
C ILE A 43 -2.10 -17.94 2.37
N GLY A 44 -3.42 -18.10 2.46
CA GLY A 44 -4.15 -18.57 3.64
C GLY A 44 -4.78 -17.47 4.49
N ALA A 45 -4.92 -16.25 3.95
CA ALA A 45 -5.65 -15.14 4.56
C ALA A 45 -7.07 -15.02 3.98
N SER A 46 -7.87 -14.10 4.52
CA SER A 46 -9.24 -13.85 4.07
C SER A 46 -9.33 -12.44 3.47
N PRO A 47 -9.61 -12.26 2.17
CA PRO A 47 -9.79 -10.93 1.60
C PRO A 47 -11.22 -10.39 1.82
N ILE A 48 -11.35 -9.07 1.92
CA ILE A 48 -12.62 -8.36 1.79
C ILE A 48 -12.42 -7.08 0.98
N MET A 49 -13.35 -6.78 0.07
CA MET A 49 -13.32 -5.60 -0.81
C MET A 49 -14.54 -4.76 -0.52
N ALA A 50 -14.36 -3.64 0.17
CA ALA A 50 -15.42 -2.70 0.51
C ALA A 50 -14.92 -1.27 0.33
N ASP A 51 -15.35 -0.61 -0.74
CA ASP A 51 -14.90 0.76 -1.08
C ASP A 51 -16.00 1.81 -0.91
N ASP A 52 -17.19 1.40 -0.42
CA ASP A 52 -18.29 2.32 -0.15
C ASP A 52 -18.12 3.05 1.18
N ILE A 53 -18.28 4.37 1.13
CA ILE A 53 -18.10 5.25 2.29
C ILE A 53 -19.01 4.89 3.47
N GLY A 54 -20.19 4.32 3.21
CA GLY A 54 -21.16 3.95 4.23
C GLY A 54 -20.79 2.71 5.04
N GLU A 55 -19.83 1.89 4.59
CA GLU A 55 -19.41 0.67 5.28
C GLU A 55 -17.90 0.59 5.56
N VAL A 56 -17.10 1.45 4.92
CA VAL A 56 -15.63 1.33 4.91
C VAL A 56 -15.01 1.34 6.32
N GLU A 57 -15.54 2.13 7.25
CA GLU A 57 -15.06 2.16 8.64
C GLU A 57 -15.38 0.86 9.37
N ALA A 58 -16.60 0.34 9.19
CA ALA A 58 -17.03 -0.90 9.84
C ALA A 58 -16.19 -2.09 9.36
N ILE A 59 -15.97 -2.19 8.05
CA ILE A 59 -15.13 -3.24 7.46
C ILE A 59 -13.67 -3.09 7.90
N THR A 60 -13.14 -1.87 7.90
CA THR A 60 -11.77 -1.62 8.38
C THR A 60 -11.63 -2.01 9.84
N SER A 61 -12.61 -1.70 10.69
CA SER A 61 -12.54 -1.94 12.14
C SER A 61 -12.42 -3.41 12.53
N ILE A 62 -12.94 -4.33 11.70
CA ILE A 62 -12.85 -5.77 11.94
C ILE A 62 -11.65 -6.43 11.22
N SER A 63 -10.90 -5.65 10.44
CA SER A 63 -9.81 -6.16 9.61
C SER A 63 -8.47 -6.18 10.35
N SER A 64 -7.62 -7.13 9.98
CA SER A 64 -6.26 -7.27 10.53
C SER A 64 -5.24 -6.36 9.84
N ALA A 65 -5.53 -5.91 8.62
CA ALA A 65 -4.73 -4.95 7.86
C ALA A 65 -5.60 -4.26 6.80
N LEU A 66 -5.17 -3.06 6.38
CA LEU A 66 -5.77 -2.31 5.29
C LEU A 66 -4.77 -2.15 4.14
N VAL A 67 -5.21 -2.43 2.92
CA VAL A 67 -4.45 -2.23 1.68
C VAL A 67 -5.14 -1.16 0.85
N LEU A 68 -4.44 -0.05 0.62
CA LEU A 68 -4.86 1.04 -0.24
C LEU A 68 -4.09 0.99 -1.55
N ASN A 69 -4.76 0.89 -2.69
CA ASN A 69 -4.13 0.89 -4.01
C ASN A 69 -4.90 1.81 -4.97
N ILE A 70 -4.19 2.75 -5.60
CA ILE A 70 -4.80 3.80 -6.45
C ILE A 70 -4.73 3.50 -7.95
N GLY A 71 -4.49 2.26 -8.38
CA GLY A 71 -4.24 1.87 -9.78
C GLY A 71 -5.32 2.33 -10.77
N THR A 72 -6.59 2.29 -10.39
CA THR A 72 -7.71 2.84 -11.18
C THR A 72 -8.55 3.81 -10.36
N LEU A 73 -7.83 4.77 -9.77
CA LEU A 73 -8.39 5.80 -8.91
C LEU A 73 -9.60 6.50 -9.53
N ASN A 74 -10.63 6.69 -8.71
CA ASN A 74 -11.82 7.45 -9.05
C ASN A 74 -12.24 8.31 -7.85
N GLY A 75 -13.04 9.34 -8.09
CA GLY A 75 -13.42 10.30 -7.05
C GLY A 75 -14.14 9.68 -5.85
N ARG A 76 -14.97 8.65 -6.08
CA ARG A 76 -15.75 7.97 -5.04
C ARG A 76 -14.87 7.22 -4.05
N THR A 77 -13.75 6.65 -4.49
CA THR A 77 -12.88 5.85 -3.62
C THR A 77 -11.86 6.68 -2.84
N ILE A 78 -11.55 7.91 -3.27
CA ILE A 78 -10.57 8.77 -2.56
C ILE A 78 -11.00 9.03 -1.12
N GLU A 79 -12.26 9.42 -0.92
CA GLU A 79 -12.80 9.69 0.42
C GLU A 79 -12.80 8.42 1.28
N SER A 80 -13.28 7.30 0.73
CA SER A 80 -13.27 6.00 1.41
C SER A 80 -11.86 5.58 1.84
N MET A 81 -10.84 5.78 0.99
CA MET A 81 -9.44 5.46 1.32
C MET A 81 -8.93 6.28 2.52
N LEU A 82 -9.24 7.57 2.57
CA LEU A 82 -8.83 8.44 3.68
C LEU A 82 -9.54 8.08 4.99
N VAL A 83 -10.86 7.84 4.92
CA VAL A 83 -11.66 7.44 6.08
C VAL A 83 -11.23 6.07 6.60
N ALA A 84 -11.04 5.08 5.72
CA ALA A 84 -10.49 3.78 6.08
C ALA A 84 -9.10 3.90 6.71
N GLY A 85 -8.22 4.69 6.10
CA GLY A 85 -6.85 4.90 6.60
C GLY A 85 -6.83 5.49 8.01
N LYS A 86 -7.60 6.54 8.24
CA LYS A 86 -7.74 7.15 9.57
C LYS A 86 -8.32 6.17 10.58
N LYS A 87 -9.34 5.40 10.20
CA LYS A 87 -9.92 4.38 11.08
C LYS A 87 -8.92 3.28 11.42
N ALA A 88 -8.15 2.84 10.43
CA ALA A 88 -7.08 1.88 10.64
C ALA A 88 -6.04 2.42 11.63
N ASN A 89 -5.63 3.68 11.52
CA ASN A 89 -4.69 4.30 12.45
C ASN A 89 -5.24 4.42 13.87
N GLU A 90 -6.50 4.85 14.04
CA GLU A 90 -7.19 4.91 15.33
C GLU A 90 -7.15 3.54 16.04
N MET A 91 -7.31 2.47 15.28
CA MET A 91 -7.34 1.09 15.79
C MET A 91 -6.00 0.36 15.77
N ASN A 92 -4.91 1.05 15.40
CA ASN A 92 -3.57 0.47 15.23
C ASN A 92 -3.53 -0.70 14.22
N ILE A 93 -4.40 -0.67 13.23
CA ILE A 93 -4.42 -1.60 12.11
C ILE A 93 -3.35 -1.14 11.11
N PRO A 94 -2.42 -2.02 10.70
CA PRO A 94 -1.36 -1.66 9.76
C PRO A 94 -1.93 -1.33 8.38
N VAL A 95 -1.45 -0.24 7.80
CA VAL A 95 -1.84 0.24 6.46
C VAL A 95 -0.71 -0.01 5.47
N VAL A 96 -1.01 -0.73 4.40
CA VAL A 96 -0.17 -0.88 3.22
C VAL A 96 -0.68 0.08 2.15
N PHE A 97 0.18 0.93 1.62
CA PHE A 97 -0.17 1.85 0.55
C PHE A 97 0.64 1.56 -0.72
N ASP A 98 -0.07 1.37 -1.82
CA ASP A 98 0.45 1.20 -3.18
C ASP A 98 0.04 2.41 -4.05
N PRO A 99 0.94 3.39 -4.26
CA PRO A 99 0.65 4.67 -4.90
C PRO A 99 0.73 4.56 -6.43
N VAL A 100 0.15 3.51 -7.01
CA VAL A 100 0.26 3.18 -8.45
C VAL A 100 0.08 4.42 -9.34
N GLY A 101 1.08 4.71 -10.17
CA GLY A 101 1.09 5.85 -11.08
C GLY A 101 1.26 7.21 -10.41
N ALA A 102 1.75 7.28 -9.16
CA ALA A 102 2.24 8.53 -8.59
C ALA A 102 3.34 9.12 -9.51
N GLY A 103 3.24 10.41 -9.79
CA GLY A 103 4.00 11.11 -10.82
C GLY A 103 3.29 11.23 -12.17
N ALA A 104 2.29 10.39 -12.48
CA ALA A 104 1.69 10.34 -13.81
C ALA A 104 0.54 11.33 -14.04
N SER A 105 -0.19 11.75 -13.00
CA SER A 105 -1.28 12.73 -13.14
C SER A 105 -1.58 13.47 -11.84
N ASP A 106 -2.13 14.68 -11.95
CA ASP A 106 -2.45 15.53 -10.79
C ASP A 106 -3.38 14.86 -9.78
N LEU A 107 -4.36 14.10 -10.23
CA LEU A 107 -5.30 13.40 -9.33
C LEU A 107 -4.57 12.35 -8.49
N ARG A 108 -3.70 11.54 -9.11
CA ARG A 108 -2.90 10.53 -8.40
C ARG A 108 -1.93 11.20 -7.44
N ASN A 109 -1.30 12.29 -7.86
CA ASN A 109 -0.32 13.04 -7.07
C ASN A 109 -0.96 13.65 -5.82
N LYS A 110 -2.09 14.36 -5.98
CA LYS A 110 -2.83 14.96 -4.86
C LYS A 110 -3.35 13.90 -3.89
N THR A 111 -3.87 12.79 -4.41
CA THR A 111 -4.38 11.69 -3.57
C THR A 111 -3.26 11.02 -2.80
N THR A 112 -2.12 10.75 -3.45
CA THR A 112 -0.92 10.21 -2.80
C THR A 112 -0.46 11.10 -1.66
N GLN A 113 -0.38 12.41 -1.90
CA GLN A 113 -0.02 13.38 -0.86
C GLN A 113 -1.03 13.42 0.28
N SER A 114 -2.34 13.38 -0.01
CA SER A 114 -3.39 13.39 1.01
C SER A 114 -3.29 12.15 1.91
N ILE A 115 -3.14 10.96 1.32
CA ILE A 115 -2.96 9.72 2.06
C ILE A 115 -1.70 9.77 2.92
N LEU A 116 -0.55 10.20 2.39
CA LEU A 116 0.71 10.26 3.13
C LEU A 116 0.70 11.30 4.27
N ASN A 117 -0.14 12.33 4.18
CA ASN A 117 -0.26 13.37 5.20
C ASN A 117 -1.29 13.02 6.29
N GLU A 118 -2.34 12.29 5.92
CA GLU A 118 -3.49 12.04 6.80
C GLU A 118 -3.55 10.62 7.36
N VAL A 119 -2.75 9.70 6.81
CA VAL A 119 -2.75 8.28 7.18
C VAL A 119 -1.32 7.84 7.47
N LYS A 120 -1.11 7.30 8.68
CA LYS A 120 0.15 6.66 9.07
C LYS A 120 0.29 5.33 8.35
N ILE A 121 1.22 5.28 7.40
CA ILE A 121 1.50 4.11 6.56
C ILE A 121 2.50 3.18 7.25
N SER A 122 2.19 1.89 7.35
CA SER A 122 3.10 0.86 7.87
C SER A 122 4.05 0.34 6.79
N VAL A 123 3.54 0.20 5.55
CA VAL A 123 4.32 -0.24 4.39
C VAL A 123 3.94 0.59 3.18
N LEU A 124 4.92 1.28 2.59
CA LEU A 124 4.78 1.91 1.28
C LEU A 124 5.40 0.98 0.24
N ARG A 125 4.61 0.53 -0.74
CA ARG A 125 5.05 -0.35 -1.82
C ARG A 125 4.85 0.35 -3.15
N GLY A 126 5.92 0.55 -3.91
CA GLY A 126 5.84 1.13 -5.26
C GLY A 126 7.03 0.72 -6.10
N ASN A 127 6.96 0.97 -7.40
CA ASN A 127 8.13 0.87 -8.25
C ASN A 127 9.10 2.04 -7.97
N MET A 128 10.29 2.01 -8.57
CA MET A 128 11.31 3.02 -8.27
C MET A 128 10.89 4.45 -8.66
N SER A 129 10.17 4.61 -9.76
CA SER A 129 9.77 5.92 -10.25
C SER A 129 8.70 6.58 -9.37
N GLU A 130 7.74 5.81 -8.88
CA GLU A 130 6.74 6.23 -7.88
C GLU A 130 7.40 6.63 -6.56
N ILE A 131 8.35 5.82 -6.08
CA ILE A 131 9.09 6.09 -4.84
C ILE A 131 9.95 7.35 -4.98
N ARG A 132 10.61 7.56 -6.13
CA ARG A 132 11.37 8.80 -6.41
C ARG A 132 10.48 10.03 -6.44
N PHE A 133 9.31 9.93 -7.08
CA PHE A 133 8.33 11.01 -7.07
C PHE A 133 7.90 11.37 -5.64
N ILE A 134 7.59 10.38 -4.81
CA ILE A 134 7.24 10.60 -3.40
C ILE A 134 8.40 11.21 -2.62
N ALA A 135 9.65 10.88 -2.96
CA ALA A 135 10.86 11.47 -2.37
C ALA A 135 11.08 12.95 -2.73
N GLY A 136 10.26 13.52 -3.62
CA GLY A 136 10.47 14.86 -4.19
C GLY A 136 11.70 14.94 -5.10
N LEU A 137 12.12 13.80 -5.66
CA LEU A 137 13.19 13.74 -6.65
C LEU A 137 12.58 13.77 -8.05
N ASP A 138 13.26 14.41 -9.00
CA ASP A 138 12.86 14.35 -10.41
C ASP A 138 12.80 12.88 -10.86
N ALA A 139 11.61 12.46 -11.27
CA ALA A 139 11.33 11.15 -11.84
C ALA A 139 11.05 11.35 -13.34
N ALA A 140 11.88 10.78 -14.20
CA ALA A 140 11.69 10.82 -15.64
C ALA A 140 10.63 9.78 -16.05
N THR A 141 9.35 10.02 -15.75
CA THR A 141 8.30 9.04 -16.03
C THR A 141 7.54 9.32 -17.33
N LYS A 142 7.47 8.30 -18.19
CA LYS A 142 6.40 8.07 -19.15
C LYS A 142 5.67 6.78 -18.73
N GLY A 143 4.60 6.89 -17.93
CA GLY A 143 3.76 5.74 -17.57
C GLY A 143 4.16 5.01 -16.27
N VAL A 144 3.76 3.72 -16.16
CA VAL A 144 3.95 2.84 -14.98
C VAL A 144 5.28 2.07 -14.97
N ASP A 145 6.09 2.21 -16.01
CA ASP A 145 7.38 1.53 -16.13
C ASP A 145 8.50 2.39 -15.55
N ALA A 146 9.38 1.78 -14.75
CA ALA A 146 10.60 2.41 -14.27
C ALA A 146 11.69 2.35 -15.36
N SER A 147 12.47 3.41 -15.54
CA SER A 147 13.61 3.42 -16.47
C SER A 147 14.84 2.73 -15.84
N GLU A 148 15.76 2.19 -16.64
CA GLU A 148 17.02 1.60 -16.12
C GLU A 148 17.84 2.62 -15.29
N SER A 149 17.75 3.91 -15.63
CA SER A 149 18.35 5.01 -14.86
C SER A 149 17.72 5.23 -13.48
N ASP A 150 16.50 4.75 -13.24
CA ASP A 150 15.86 4.87 -11.92
C ASP A 150 16.44 3.86 -10.93
N LEU A 151 16.98 2.73 -11.39
CA LEU A 151 17.45 1.62 -10.54
C LEU A 151 18.73 1.95 -9.74
N GLU A 152 19.53 2.91 -10.19
CA GLU A 152 20.72 3.35 -9.46
C GLU A 152 20.34 4.07 -8.15
N GLY A 153 20.84 3.56 -7.02
CA GLY A 153 20.64 4.19 -5.70
C GLY A 153 19.32 3.86 -5.01
N GLY A 154 18.56 2.87 -5.48
CA GLY A 154 17.25 2.50 -4.94
C GLY A 154 17.18 2.32 -3.42
N LEU A 155 18.20 1.72 -2.81
CA LEU A 155 18.28 1.57 -1.35
C LEU A 155 18.31 2.94 -0.63
N LYS A 156 19.14 3.87 -1.12
CA LYS A 156 19.28 5.22 -0.53
C LYS A 156 17.99 6.01 -0.69
N ILE A 157 17.34 5.89 -1.86
CA ILE A 157 16.07 6.54 -2.15
C ILE A 157 14.96 5.99 -1.22
N GLY A 158 14.87 4.66 -1.10
CA GLY A 158 13.93 4.01 -0.19
C GLY A 158 14.10 4.47 1.27
N CYS A 159 15.33 4.52 1.78
CA CYS A 159 15.61 5.04 3.13
C CYS A 159 15.16 6.50 3.28
N ARG A 160 15.48 7.37 2.31
CA ARG A 160 15.08 8.78 2.35
C ARG A 160 13.56 8.95 2.35
N VAL A 161 12.84 8.15 1.56
CA VAL A 161 11.36 8.15 1.56
C VAL A 161 10.84 7.71 2.91
N ALA A 162 11.35 6.61 3.46
CA ALA A 162 10.97 6.13 4.79
C ALA A 162 11.19 7.21 5.86
N GLU A 163 12.34 7.89 5.87
CA GLU A 163 12.63 9.01 6.78
C GLU A 163 11.70 10.22 6.58
N THR A 164 11.23 10.44 5.35
CA THR A 164 10.34 11.57 5.05
C THR A 164 8.92 11.27 5.51
N ILE A 165 8.40 10.07 5.23
CA ILE A 165 7.03 9.69 5.57
C ILE A 165 6.86 9.30 7.04
N SER A 166 7.93 8.87 7.74
CA SER A 166 7.88 8.48 9.16
C SER A 166 7.87 9.65 10.14
N LYS A 167 8.06 10.89 9.66
CA LYS A 167 8.04 12.11 10.47
C LYS A 167 6.62 12.65 10.72
N ASN A 168 5.61 12.04 10.10
CA ASN A 168 4.18 12.30 10.31
C ASN A 168 3.59 11.23 11.25
#